data_AF-A0A1H6U1M2-F1
#
_entry.id   AF-A0A1H6U1M2-F1
#
_cell.length_a   1.000
_cell.length_b   1.000
_cell.length_c   1.000
_cell.angle_alpha   90.00
_cell.angle_beta   90.00
_cell.angle_gamma   90.00
#
_symmetry.space_group_name_H-M   'P 1'
#
loop_
_entity.id
_entity.type
_entity.pdbx_description
1 polymer ?
#
loop_
_entity_poly.entity_id
_entity_poly.type
_entity_poly.pdbx_seq_one_letter_code
_entity_poly.pdbx_strand_id
1 'polypeptide(L)'
;MVAAYNPFEILNLPMIRRITQHGNHFIVLQRFNWPGIKEGLGFMATPYKDEKSGKAHAAQLAANEGKLLNLSADIEKITALINDPKYSLFLCTFREESWNKKMIKLYQRNMISYIKSHMPTASNDAIVIQIDLKFGRLKATVTANGPEHEFDLYEMIK
;
A
#
# COMPACT_ATOMS: atom_id res chain seq x y z
N MET A 1 20.31 9.92 6.50
CA MET A 1 19.21 9.27 5.77
C MET A 1 17.91 9.77 6.37
N VAL A 2 17.09 10.47 5.60
CA VAL A 2 15.75 10.84 6.06
C VAL A 2 14.93 9.55 6.10
N ALA A 3 14.37 9.20 7.26
CA ALA A 3 13.47 8.06 7.37
C ALA A 3 12.35 8.23 6.33
N ALA A 4 12.25 7.31 5.39
CA ALA A 4 11.20 7.34 4.38
C ALA A 4 9.84 7.32 5.07
N TYR A 5 9.05 8.36 4.82
CA TYR A 5 7.70 8.43 5.36
C TYR A 5 6.84 7.31 4.76
N ASN A 6 6.23 6.52 5.63
CA ASN A 6 5.25 5.49 5.29
C ASN A 6 3.92 5.83 6.01
N PRO A 7 2.83 6.06 5.26
CA PRO A 7 1.57 6.52 5.83
C PRO A 7 0.76 5.41 6.51
N PHE A 8 1.13 4.13 6.33
CA PHE A 8 0.35 2.99 6.78
C PHE A 8 0.62 2.62 8.23
N GLU A 9 -0.41 2.22 8.96
CA GLU A 9 -0.28 1.74 10.34
C GLU A 9 0.51 0.43 10.41
N ILE A 10 1.41 0.29 11.39
CA ILE A 10 2.13 -0.98 11.61
C ILE A 10 1.15 -1.97 12.24
N LEU A 11 0.96 -3.11 11.58
CA LEU A 11 0.07 -4.17 12.06
C LEU A 11 0.65 -4.82 13.31
N ASN A 12 -0.17 -4.89 14.35
CA ASN A 12 0.18 -5.53 15.61
C ASN A 12 -0.98 -6.41 16.13
N LEU A 13 -0.70 -7.22 17.16
CA LEU A 13 -1.70 -8.14 17.72
C LEU A 13 -2.96 -7.45 18.26
N PRO A 14 -2.88 -6.30 18.98
CA PRO A 14 -4.06 -5.53 19.33
C PRO A 14 -4.95 -5.16 18.13
N MET A 15 -4.34 -4.77 17.00
CA MET A 15 -5.10 -4.44 15.78
C MET A 15 -5.79 -5.65 15.19
N ILE A 16 -5.16 -6.83 15.15
CA ILE A 16 -5.81 -8.08 14.70
C ILE A 16 -7.06 -8.39 15.52
N ARG A 17 -6.98 -8.22 16.85
CA ARG A 17 -8.14 -8.41 17.73
C ARG A 17 -9.27 -7.43 17.40
N ARG A 18 -8.95 -6.16 17.20
CA ARG A 18 -9.95 -5.14 16.80
C ARG A 18 -10.58 -5.47 15.44
N ILE A 19 -9.78 -5.83 14.45
CA ILE A 19 -10.25 -6.23 13.11
C ILE A 19 -11.29 -7.34 13.22
N THR A 20 -10.99 -8.36 14.03
CA THR A 20 -11.88 -9.50 14.29
C THR A 20 -13.16 -9.08 15.03
N GLN A 21 -13.05 -8.20 16.03
CA GLN A 21 -14.19 -7.65 16.78
C GLN A 21 -15.13 -6.81 15.89
N HIS A 22 -14.61 -6.15 14.85
CA HIS A 22 -15.40 -5.42 13.87
C HIS A 22 -16.03 -6.31 12.78
N GLY A 23 -15.94 -7.64 12.94
CA GLY A 23 -16.53 -8.62 12.02
C GLY A 23 -15.73 -8.84 10.75
N ASN A 24 -14.47 -8.41 10.70
CA ASN A 24 -13.57 -8.80 9.62
C ASN A 24 -12.96 -10.15 9.96
N HIS A 25 -13.32 -11.18 9.20
CA HIS A 25 -12.85 -12.55 9.41
C HIS A 25 -11.79 -12.99 8.41
N PHE A 26 -11.58 -12.20 7.36
CA PHE A 26 -10.64 -12.49 6.30
C PHE A 26 -9.62 -11.37 6.17
N ILE A 27 -8.41 -11.72 5.73
CA ILE A 27 -7.36 -10.74 5.47
C ILE A 27 -6.58 -11.15 4.24
N VAL A 28 -6.40 -10.21 3.30
CA VAL A 28 -5.46 -10.39 2.20
C VAL A 28 -4.12 -9.89 2.66
N LEU A 29 -3.14 -10.77 2.69
CA LEU A 29 -1.75 -10.44 2.99
C LEU A 29 -0.96 -10.49 1.69
N GLN A 30 -0.39 -9.35 1.29
CA GLN A 30 0.37 -9.20 0.06
C GLN A 30 1.72 -8.55 0.30
N ARG A 31 2.67 -8.79 -0.61
CA ARG A 31 3.98 -8.14 -0.60
C ARG A 31 3.79 -6.63 -0.71
N PHE A 32 4.59 -5.92 0.05
CA PHE A 32 4.55 -4.47 0.10
C PHE A 32 5.96 -3.92 0.01
N ASN A 33 6.21 -3.21 -1.07
CA ASN A 33 7.48 -2.54 -1.29
C ASN A 33 7.32 -1.07 -0.94
N TRP A 34 8.25 -0.56 -0.14
CA TRP A 34 8.26 0.84 0.26
C TRP A 34 9.70 1.31 0.48
N PRO A 35 10.03 2.59 0.23
CA PRO A 35 11.36 3.10 0.54
C PRO A 35 11.71 2.87 2.02
N GLY A 36 12.93 2.40 2.28
CA GLY A 36 13.39 2.04 3.63
C GLY A 36 13.01 0.64 4.10
N ILE A 37 12.20 -0.11 3.35
CA ILE A 37 11.89 -1.52 3.62
C ILE A 37 12.70 -2.40 2.66
N LYS A 38 13.41 -3.39 3.20
CA LYS A 38 14.14 -4.35 2.37
C LYS A 38 13.14 -5.18 1.54
N GLU A 39 13.47 -5.38 0.27
CA GLU A 39 12.64 -6.12 -0.65
C GLU A 39 12.30 -7.53 -0.11
N GLY A 40 11.04 -7.93 -0.27
CA GLY A 40 10.53 -9.21 0.22
C GLY A 40 10.28 -9.28 1.73
N LEU A 41 10.61 -8.23 2.50
CA LEU A 41 10.38 -8.20 3.95
C LEU A 41 9.16 -7.36 4.36
N GLY A 42 8.55 -6.61 3.44
CA GLY A 42 7.35 -5.82 3.69
C GLY A 42 6.07 -6.55 3.27
N PHE A 43 5.02 -6.44 4.09
CA PHE A 43 3.69 -6.95 3.79
C PHE A 43 2.60 -5.93 4.10
N MET A 44 1.58 -5.88 3.24
CA MET A 44 0.35 -5.13 3.43
C MET A 44 -0.78 -6.10 3.76
N ALA A 45 -1.55 -5.78 4.79
CA ALA A 45 -2.66 -6.58 5.25
C ALA A 45 -3.96 -5.79 5.06
N THR A 46 -4.88 -6.31 4.26
CA THR A 46 -6.17 -5.68 3.97
C THR A 46 -7.31 -6.54 4.53
N PRO A 47 -8.03 -6.07 5.56
CA PRO A 47 -9.08 -6.85 6.20
C PRO A 47 -10.40 -6.82 5.41
N TYR A 48 -11.15 -7.90 5.48
CA TYR A 48 -12.44 -8.08 4.84
C TYR A 48 -13.44 -8.78 5.76
N LYS A 49 -14.71 -8.37 5.67
CA LYS A 49 -15.83 -9.01 6.37
C LYS A 49 -16.18 -10.37 5.79
N ASP A 50 -16.24 -10.43 4.46
CA ASP A 50 -16.65 -11.61 3.72
C ASP A 50 -15.52 -12.14 2.82
N GLU A 51 -15.54 -13.46 2.60
CA GLU A 51 -14.55 -14.15 1.80
C GLU A 51 -14.58 -13.72 0.33
N LYS A 52 -15.77 -13.36 -0.18
CA LYS A 52 -15.96 -13.00 -1.60
C LYS A 52 -15.20 -11.71 -1.94
N SER A 53 -15.30 -10.69 -1.10
CA SER A 53 -14.54 -9.44 -1.24
C SER A 53 -13.03 -9.69 -1.15
N GLY A 54 -12.60 -10.54 -0.22
CA GLY A 54 -11.19 -10.94 -0.09
C GLY A 54 -10.67 -11.71 -1.31
N LYS A 55 -11.47 -12.62 -1.87
CA LYS A 55 -11.15 -13.34 -3.11
C LYS A 55 -11.09 -12.40 -4.32
N ALA A 56 -12.02 -11.44 -4.41
CA ALA A 56 -12.01 -10.44 -5.48
C ALA A 56 -10.74 -9.60 -5.45
N HIS A 57 -10.26 -9.23 -4.26
CA HIS A 57 -8.94 -8.60 -4.11
C HIS A 57 -7.82 -9.57 -4.50
N ALA A 58 -7.77 -10.77 -3.91
CA ALA A 58 -6.70 -11.73 -4.20
C ALA A 58 -6.57 -12.07 -5.71
N ALA A 59 -7.66 -12.03 -6.46
CA ALA A 59 -7.66 -12.21 -7.92
C ALA A 59 -6.95 -11.08 -8.70
N GLN A 60 -6.74 -9.90 -8.09
CA GLN A 60 -5.97 -8.78 -8.67
C GLN A 60 -4.46 -8.90 -8.40
N LEU A 61 -4.04 -9.91 -7.63
CA LEU A 61 -2.66 -10.14 -7.25
C LEU A 61 -2.01 -11.18 -8.16
N ALA A 62 -0.72 -11.02 -8.44
CA ALA A 62 0.05 -12.06 -9.11
C ALA A 62 0.22 -13.30 -8.19
N ALA A 63 0.50 -14.47 -8.80
CA ALA A 63 0.52 -15.76 -8.09
C ALA A 63 1.45 -15.83 -6.85
N ASN A 64 2.47 -14.98 -6.76
CA ASN A 64 3.43 -14.92 -5.64
C ASN A 64 3.39 -13.59 -4.88
N GLU A 65 2.39 -12.76 -5.14
CA GLU A 65 2.29 -11.43 -4.58
C GLU A 65 1.50 -11.41 -3.28
N GLY A 66 0.45 -12.23 -3.14
CA GLY A 66 -0.31 -12.29 -1.91
C GLY A 66 -1.32 -13.42 -1.87
N LYS A 67 -1.97 -13.55 -0.72
CA LYS A 67 -2.99 -14.58 -0.49
C LYS A 67 -4.05 -14.11 0.49
N LEU A 68 -5.25 -14.67 0.32
CA LEU A 68 -6.32 -14.56 1.30
C LEU A 68 -6.08 -15.53 2.45
N LEU A 69 -6.24 -15.04 3.68
CA LEU A 69 -6.13 -15.80 4.92
C LEU A 69 -7.41 -15.66 5.74
N ASN A 70 -7.74 -16.71 6.49
CA ASN A 70 -8.83 -16.66 7.45
C ASN A 70 -8.26 -16.33 8.83
N LEU A 71 -8.72 -15.24 9.44
CA LEU A 71 -8.16 -14.76 10.70
C LEU A 71 -8.33 -15.75 11.84
N SER A 72 -9.38 -16.56 11.86
CA SER A 72 -9.59 -17.59 12.90
C SER A 72 -8.71 -18.82 12.66
N ALA A 73 -8.59 -19.28 11.42
CA ALA A 73 -7.83 -20.50 11.09
C ALA A 73 -6.32 -20.27 10.98
N ASP A 74 -5.89 -19.07 10.61
CA ASP A 74 -4.49 -18.72 10.37
C ASP A 74 -3.90 -17.78 11.45
N ILE A 75 -4.58 -17.60 12.59
CA ILE A 75 -4.17 -16.64 13.64
C ILE A 75 -2.75 -16.87 14.13
N GLU A 76 -2.34 -18.12 14.30
CA GLU A 76 -1.00 -18.47 14.78
C GLU A 76 0.09 -18.07 13.78
N LYS A 77 -0.15 -18.32 12.49
CA LYS A 77 0.78 -17.94 11.41
C LYS A 77 0.91 -16.43 11.30
N ILE A 78 -0.21 -15.71 11.38
CA ILE A 78 -0.23 -14.24 11.35
C ILE A 78 0.49 -13.68 12.57
N THR A 79 0.25 -14.25 13.75
CA THR A 79 0.91 -13.84 15.00
C THR A 79 2.41 -14.08 14.95
N ALA A 80 2.85 -15.24 14.44
CA ALA A 80 4.27 -15.53 14.25
C ALA A 80 4.93 -14.51 13.30
N LEU A 81 4.23 -14.14 12.22
CA LEU A 81 4.73 -13.16 11.25
C LEU A 81 4.81 -11.73 11.83
N ILE A 82 3.83 -11.33 12.65
CA ILE A 82 3.84 -10.02 13.36
C ILE A 82 5.00 -9.94 14.36
N ASN A 83 5.32 -11.04 15.03
CA ASN A 83 6.35 -11.08 16.07
C ASN A 83 7.78 -11.25 15.51
N ASP A 84 7.93 -11.60 14.24
CA ASP A 84 9.24 -11.74 13.61
C ASP A 84 9.80 -10.37 13.21
N PRO A 85 10.89 -9.88 13.85
CA PRO A 85 11.44 -8.56 13.60
C PRO A 85 12.03 -8.40 12.20
N LYS A 86 12.20 -9.50 11.45
CA LYS A 86 12.67 -9.45 10.06
C LYS A 86 11.61 -8.86 9.13
N TYR A 87 10.33 -9.04 9.46
CA TYR A 87 9.23 -8.63 8.61
C TYR A 87 8.58 -7.34 9.11
N SER A 88 8.13 -6.51 8.17
CA SER A 88 7.38 -5.29 8.45
C SER A 88 5.97 -5.43 7.89
N LEU A 89 4.99 -5.52 8.78
CA LEU A 89 3.60 -5.71 8.41
C LEU A 89 2.84 -4.41 8.63
N PHE A 90 2.04 -4.04 7.64
CA PHE A 90 1.23 -2.83 7.66
C PHE A 90 -0.24 -3.18 7.50
N LEU A 91 -1.10 -2.45 8.19
CA LEU A 91 -2.53 -2.47 7.91
C LEU A 91 -2.83 -1.50 6.76
N CYS A 92 -3.76 -1.88 5.90
CA CYS A 92 -4.25 -1.09 4.77
C CYS A 92 -5.16 0.07 5.24
N THR A 93 -4.63 0.88 6.14
CA THR A 93 -5.24 2.05 6.78
C THR A 93 -4.15 3.08 7.03
N PHE A 94 -4.53 4.36 7.02
CA PHE A 94 -3.58 5.47 7.15
C PHE A 94 -3.51 5.96 8.59
N ARG A 95 -2.30 6.31 9.05
CA ARG A 95 -2.04 6.87 10.40
C ARG A 95 -2.61 8.26 10.61
N GLU A 96 -2.75 9.03 9.54
CA GLU A 96 -3.13 10.44 9.59
C GLU A 96 -3.94 10.81 8.35
N GLU A 97 -4.97 11.66 8.49
CA GLU A 97 -5.82 12.10 7.37
C GLU A 97 -5.02 12.89 6.32
N SER A 98 -4.00 13.64 6.77
CA SER A 98 -3.18 14.49 5.90
C SER A 98 -2.09 13.72 5.12
N TRP A 99 -2.09 12.39 5.19
CA TRP A 99 -1.05 11.53 4.63
C TRP A 99 -0.75 11.84 3.16
N ASN A 100 -1.78 12.10 2.35
CA ASN A 100 -1.64 12.34 0.92
C ASN A 100 -0.85 13.64 0.64
N LYS A 101 -1.22 14.74 1.32
CA LYS A 101 -0.49 16.02 1.20
C LYS A 101 0.98 15.87 1.61
N LYS A 102 1.24 15.10 2.66
CA LYS A 102 2.58 14.85 3.18
C LYS A 102 3.42 13.97 2.24
N MET A 103 2.81 12.93 1.66
CA MET A 103 3.42 12.10 0.63
C MET A 103 3.86 12.94 -0.56
N ILE A 104 2.94 13.72 -1.14
CA ILE A 104 3.22 14.58 -2.29
C ILE A 104 4.35 15.55 -1.95
N LYS A 105 4.30 16.21 -0.79
CA LYS A 105 5.34 17.17 -0.38
C LYS A 105 6.72 16.53 -0.22
N LEU A 106 6.81 15.34 0.37
CA LEU A 106 8.08 14.68 0.65
C LEU A 106 8.71 14.05 -0.60
N TYR A 107 7.89 13.47 -1.47
CA TYR A 107 8.36 12.74 -2.66
C TYR A 107 8.19 13.52 -3.96
N GLN A 108 7.79 14.79 -3.90
CA GLN A 108 7.49 15.65 -5.07
C GLN A 108 8.58 15.57 -6.14
N ARG A 109 9.85 15.67 -5.74
CA ARG A 109 10.98 15.66 -6.68
C ARG A 109 11.08 14.34 -7.44
N ASN A 110 10.96 13.21 -6.76
CA ASN A 110 11.05 11.89 -7.36
C ASN A 110 9.85 11.64 -8.27
N MET A 111 8.64 12.00 -7.81
CA MET A 111 7.41 11.87 -8.58
C MET A 111 7.45 12.69 -9.87
N ILE A 112 7.85 13.97 -9.80
CA ILE A 112 7.99 14.82 -11.00
C ILE A 112 9.05 14.27 -11.94
N SER A 113 10.20 13.82 -11.41
CA SER A 113 11.27 13.23 -12.23
C SER A 113 10.78 11.96 -12.95
N TYR A 114 10.03 11.11 -12.26
CA TYR A 114 9.46 9.90 -12.81
C TYR A 114 8.44 10.20 -13.92
N ILE A 115 7.55 11.17 -13.69
CA ILE A 115 6.54 11.58 -14.67
C ILE A 115 7.24 12.09 -15.94
N LYS A 116 8.24 12.96 -15.81
CA LYS A 116 8.99 13.51 -16.96
C LYS A 116 9.73 12.45 -17.79
N SER A 117 10.11 11.31 -17.19
CA SER A 117 10.78 10.23 -17.91
C SER A 117 9.81 9.22 -18.55
N HIS A 118 8.56 9.15 -18.08
CA HIS A 118 7.56 8.19 -18.57
C HIS A 118 6.43 8.83 -19.38
N MET A 119 6.31 10.16 -19.36
CA MET A 119 5.30 10.91 -20.10
C MET A 119 5.90 12.13 -20.79
N PRO A 120 5.44 12.46 -22.01
CA PRO A 120 5.79 13.72 -22.64
C PRO A 120 5.12 14.88 -21.88
N THR A 121 5.90 15.62 -21.11
CA THR A 121 5.44 16.83 -20.41
C THR A 121 6.26 18.04 -20.86
N ALA A 122 5.61 19.13 -21.25
CA ALA A 122 6.25 20.42 -21.47
C ALA A 122 6.59 21.11 -20.13
N SER A 123 7.53 22.05 -20.17
CA SER A 123 8.00 22.79 -18.99
C SER A 123 6.90 23.61 -18.28
N ASN A 124 5.82 23.96 -18.99
CA ASN A 124 4.70 24.74 -18.46
C ASN A 124 3.45 23.90 -18.15
N ASP A 125 3.51 22.58 -18.29
CA ASP A 125 2.32 21.74 -18.05
C ASP A 125 1.97 21.70 -16.56
N ALA A 126 0.68 21.92 -16.27
CA ALA A 126 0.15 21.73 -14.93
C ALA A 126 0.02 20.23 -14.67
N ILE A 127 0.92 19.68 -13.85
CA ILE A 127 0.88 18.28 -13.44
C ILE A 127 -0.03 18.15 -12.21
N VAL A 128 -1.14 17.46 -12.38
CA VAL A 128 -2.03 17.08 -11.28
C VAL A 128 -1.78 15.62 -10.94
N ILE A 129 -1.61 15.32 -9.65
CA ILE A 129 -1.40 13.96 -9.14
C ILE A 129 -2.49 13.67 -8.12
N GLN A 130 -3.29 12.65 -8.39
CA GLN A 130 -4.27 12.09 -7.47
C GLN A 130 -3.78 10.72 -7.01
N ILE A 131 -3.87 10.45 -5.71
CA ILE A 131 -3.40 9.19 -5.12
C ILE A 131 -4.59 8.47 -4.51
N ASP A 132 -4.80 7.25 -4.96
CA ASP A 132 -5.88 6.38 -4.51
C ASP A 132 -5.33 5.04 -3.99
N LEU A 133 -6.02 4.47 -3.01
CA LEU A 133 -5.72 3.15 -2.50
C LEU A 133 -6.65 2.13 -3.18
N LYS A 134 -6.07 1.25 -4.00
CA LYS A 134 -6.80 0.19 -4.70
C LYS A 134 -6.15 -1.14 -4.39
N PHE A 135 -6.91 -2.07 -3.81
CA PHE A 135 -6.42 -3.43 -3.52
C PHE A 135 -5.08 -3.45 -2.78
N GLY A 136 -4.98 -2.67 -1.70
CA GLY A 136 -3.75 -2.58 -0.89
C GLY A 136 -2.53 -1.97 -1.59
N ARG A 137 -2.70 -1.39 -2.79
CA ARG A 137 -1.67 -0.66 -3.53
C ARG A 137 -2.06 0.81 -3.63
N LEU A 138 -1.08 1.70 -3.43
CA LEU A 138 -1.26 3.11 -3.76
C LEU A 138 -1.03 3.29 -5.26
N LYS A 139 -2.06 3.75 -5.95
CA LYS A 139 -2.03 4.12 -7.36
C LYS A 139 -2.03 5.64 -7.44
N ALA A 140 -1.28 6.16 -8.40
CA ALA A 140 -1.25 7.58 -8.71
C ALA A 140 -1.82 7.80 -10.11
N THR A 141 -2.93 8.52 -10.19
CA THR A 141 -3.47 9.01 -11.46
C THR A 141 -2.83 10.37 -11.73
N VAL A 142 -2.12 10.48 -12.85
CA VAL A 142 -1.40 11.68 -13.26
C VAL A 142 -2.06 12.25 -14.51
N THR A 143 -2.30 13.56 -14.46
CA THR A 143 -2.83 14.33 -15.60
C THR A 143 -1.89 15.47 -15.91
N ALA A 144 -1.40 15.54 -17.14
CA ALA A 144 -0.56 16.62 -17.65
C ALA A 144 -1.05 17.02 -19.04
N ASN A 145 -1.92 18.04 -19.11
CA ASN A 145 -2.47 18.62 -20.35
C ASN A 145 -2.85 17.61 -21.45
N GLY A 146 -3.49 16.49 -21.07
CA GLY A 146 -3.70 15.35 -21.96
C GLY A 146 -4.40 14.18 -21.26
N PRO A 147 -4.27 12.94 -21.78
CA PRO A 147 -4.90 11.76 -21.19
C PRO A 147 -4.35 11.47 -19.78
N GLU A 148 -5.16 10.82 -18.96
CA GLU A 148 -4.77 10.37 -17.63
C GLU A 148 -3.91 9.10 -17.72
N HIS A 149 -2.87 9.03 -16.89
CA HIS A 149 -2.02 7.85 -16.77
C HIS A 149 -1.99 7.38 -15.31
N GLU A 150 -2.23 6.08 -15.09
CA GLU A 150 -2.13 5.47 -13.77
C GLU A 150 -0.76 4.81 -13.59
N PHE A 151 -0.10 5.10 -12.48
CA PHE A 151 1.19 4.50 -12.08
C PHE A 151 1.11 3.89 -10.69
N ASP A 152 1.98 2.91 -10.41
CA ASP A 152 2.20 2.45 -9.04
C ASP A 152 2.98 3.53 -8.27
N LEU A 153 2.39 4.05 -7.19
CA LEU A 153 2.99 5.15 -6.43
C LEU A 153 4.38 4.77 -5.91
N TYR A 154 4.57 3.50 -5.53
CA TYR A 154 5.87 2.99 -5.10
C TYR A 154 6.98 3.25 -6.12
N GLU A 155 6.70 3.12 -7.42
CA GLU A 155 7.71 3.35 -8.47
C GLU A 155 8.05 4.83 -8.60
N MET A 156 7.08 5.71 -8.38
CA MET A 156 7.23 7.16 -8.47
C MET A 156 8.01 7.76 -7.30
N ILE A 157 7.99 7.11 -6.13
CA ILE A 157 8.61 7.63 -4.89
C ILE A 157 9.98 7.02 -4.59
N LYS A 158 10.48 6.13 -5.46
CA LYS A 158 11.84 5.58 -5.38
C LYS A 158 12.91 6.65 -5.47
#